data_AF-A0A660HQU7-F1
#
_entry.id   AF-A0A660HQU7-F1
#
_cell.length_a   1.000
_cell.length_b   1.000
_cell.length_c   1.000
_cell.angle_alpha   90.00
_cell.angle_beta   90.00
_cell.angle_gamma   90.00
#
_symmetry.space_group_name_H-M   'P 1'
#
loop_
_entity.id
_entity.type
_entity.pdbx_description
1 polymer ?
#
loop_
_entity_poly.entity_id
_entity_poly.type
_entity_poly.pdbx_seq_one_letter_code
_entity_poly.pdbx_strand_id
1 'polypeptide(L)'
;MSMMDLLSDMMNVFSSALLIPVMLLLTLLVFLSLIQLGEFLSEYTKRNRDWSNLETNCKKIERDLQNSDFSEASRSLEDIKQNYMVTSFAKDAAKYLEERHLPAIERLSQEYEIKMAKRLEHTKIISTIGPMLGLMGTLIPLGPALIGLSSGDLETLARNLMIAFATTVVGLFAAGIGYVLTQVRRRWYWEDMSDIDYILDTIEDNN
;
A
#
# COMPACT_ATOMS: atom_id res chain seq x y z
N MET A 1 42.30 10.55 -25.23
CA MET A 1 40.89 10.64 -24.81
C MET A 1 40.60 12.08 -24.44
N SER A 2 39.60 12.68 -25.06
CA SER A 2 39.07 13.96 -24.60
C SER A 2 38.38 13.76 -23.24
N MET A 3 38.26 14.82 -22.43
CA MET A 3 37.48 14.80 -21.17
C MET A 3 36.05 14.28 -21.38
N MET A 4 35.47 14.54 -22.57
CA MET A 4 34.15 14.08 -22.99
C MET A 4 34.08 12.55 -23.13
N ASP A 5 35.10 11.94 -23.75
CA ASP A 5 35.16 10.48 -23.95
C ASP A 5 35.24 9.75 -22.60
N LEU A 6 36.06 10.27 -21.68
CA LEU A 6 36.20 9.70 -20.34
C LEU A 6 34.90 9.75 -19.55
N LEU A 7 34.15 10.87 -19.63
CA LEU A 7 32.84 10.99 -18.99
C LEU A 7 31.81 10.05 -19.61
N SER A 8 31.79 9.92 -20.94
CA SER A 8 30.86 9.03 -21.63
C SER A 8 31.10 7.56 -21.31
N ASP A 9 32.37 7.12 -21.29
CA ASP A 9 32.75 5.75 -20.93
C ASP A 9 32.38 5.43 -19.48
N MET A 10 32.61 6.35 -18.55
CA MET A 10 32.17 6.19 -17.16
C MET A 10 30.66 6.03 -17.08
N MET A 11 29.88 6.88 -17.74
CA MET A 11 28.41 6.79 -17.75
C MET A 11 27.93 5.45 -18.33
N ASN A 12 28.54 4.96 -19.40
CA ASN A 12 28.20 3.67 -20.01
C ASN A 12 28.50 2.50 -19.09
N VAL A 13 29.63 2.53 -18.38
CA VAL A 13 29.97 1.51 -17.38
C VAL A 13 28.97 1.52 -16.23
N PHE A 14 28.61 2.69 -15.70
CA PHE A 14 27.59 2.81 -14.65
C PHE A 14 26.23 2.30 -15.10
N SER A 15 25.77 2.70 -16.29
CA SER A 15 24.49 2.27 -16.86
C SER A 15 24.45 0.75 -17.06
N SER A 16 25.49 0.17 -17.64
CA SER A 16 25.58 -1.28 -17.90
C SER A 16 25.66 -2.08 -16.60
N ALA A 17 26.37 -1.58 -15.59
CA ALA A 17 26.45 -2.20 -14.27
C ALA A 17 25.10 -2.21 -13.54
N LEU A 18 24.23 -1.24 -13.81
CA LEU A 18 22.88 -1.14 -13.24
C LEU A 18 21.88 -2.12 -13.88
N LEU A 19 22.17 -2.71 -15.05
CA LEU A 19 21.23 -3.60 -15.73
C LEU A 19 20.84 -4.80 -14.86
N ILE A 20 21.83 -5.52 -14.32
CA ILE A 20 21.57 -6.73 -13.50
C ILE A 20 20.80 -6.37 -12.22
N PRO A 21 21.20 -5.34 -11.42
CA PRO A 21 20.40 -4.87 -10.29
C PRO A 21 18.96 -4.51 -10.66
N VAL A 22 18.74 -3.79 -11.78
CA VAL A 22 17.40 -3.40 -12.25
C VAL A 22 16.56 -4.64 -12.57
N MET A 23 17.11 -5.60 -13.31
CA MET A 23 16.43 -6.85 -13.65
C MET A 23 16.03 -7.65 -12.40
N LEU A 24 16.93 -7.75 -11.42
CA LEU A 24 16.67 -8.44 -10.16
C LEU A 24 15.58 -7.74 -9.35
N LEU A 25 15.66 -6.40 -9.21
CA LEU A 25 14.68 -5.62 -8.46
C LEU A 25 13.30 -5.69 -9.13
N LEU A 26 13.25 -5.63 -10.46
CA LEU A 26 12.01 -5.75 -11.22
C LEU A 26 11.37 -7.14 -11.04
N THR A 27 12.18 -8.21 -11.10
CA THR A 27 11.71 -9.58 -10.84
C THR A 27 11.18 -9.73 -9.41
N LEU A 28 11.88 -9.17 -8.41
CA LEU A 28 11.44 -9.14 -7.03
C LEU A 28 10.11 -8.37 -6.88
N LEU A 29 9.99 -7.22 -7.54
CA LEU A 29 8.82 -6.35 -7.49
C LEU A 29 7.56 -7.07 -8.04
N VAL A 30 7.72 -7.90 -9.08
CA VAL A 30 6.63 -8.74 -9.60
C VAL A 30 6.22 -9.80 -8.59
N PHE A 31 7.18 -10.46 -7.94
CA PHE A 31 6.86 -11.43 -6.91
C PHE A 31 6.11 -10.79 -5.74
N LEU A 32 6.56 -9.61 -5.30
CA LEU A 32 5.87 -8.82 -4.27
C LEU A 32 4.47 -8.37 -4.71
N SER A 33 4.27 -7.98 -5.97
CA SER A 33 2.95 -7.56 -6.46
C SER A 33 1.96 -8.73 -6.47
N LEU A 34 2.42 -9.95 -6.79
CA LEU A 34 1.61 -11.16 -6.70
C LEU A 34 1.25 -11.53 -5.26
N ILE A 35 2.19 -11.42 -4.32
CA ILE A 35 1.91 -11.63 -2.89
C ILE A 35 0.85 -10.65 -2.40
N GLN A 36 1.01 -9.36 -2.70
CA GLN A 36 0.05 -8.33 -2.29
C GLN A 36 -1.34 -8.53 -2.91
N LEU A 37 -1.39 -9.03 -4.14
CA LEU A 37 -2.66 -9.40 -4.78
C LEU A 37 -3.34 -10.54 -4.03
N GLY A 38 -2.58 -11.55 -3.58
CA GLY A 38 -3.09 -12.63 -2.73
C GLY A 38 -3.61 -12.14 -1.38
N GLU A 39 -2.85 -11.30 -0.69
CA GLU A 39 -3.27 -10.66 0.57
C GLU A 39 -4.56 -9.86 0.38
N PHE A 40 -4.63 -9.09 -0.70
CA PHE A 40 -5.82 -8.32 -1.06
C PHE A 40 -7.04 -9.19 -1.33
N LEU A 41 -6.90 -10.33 -2.01
CA LEU A 41 -8.02 -11.24 -2.24
C LEU A 41 -8.54 -11.85 -0.92
N SER A 42 -7.63 -12.19 0.00
CA SER A 42 -8.01 -12.63 1.35
C SER A 42 -8.74 -11.53 2.12
N GLU A 43 -8.26 -10.29 2.03
CA GLU A 43 -8.86 -9.11 2.65
C GLU A 43 -10.25 -8.82 2.06
N TYR A 44 -10.37 -8.83 0.73
CA TYR A 44 -11.62 -8.64 -0.01
C TYR A 44 -12.71 -9.61 0.44
N THR A 45 -12.37 -10.90 0.55
CA THR A 45 -13.33 -11.95 0.88
C THR A 45 -13.80 -11.88 2.34
N LYS A 46 -12.93 -11.45 3.26
CA LYS A 46 -13.22 -11.37 4.70
C LYS A 46 -13.86 -10.04 5.11
N ARG A 47 -13.96 -9.07 4.19
CA ARG A 47 -14.51 -7.75 4.50
C ARG A 47 -16.03 -7.83 4.63
N ASN A 48 -16.51 -7.82 5.88
CA ASN A 48 -17.92 -7.64 6.20
C ASN A 48 -18.08 -6.29 6.90
N ARG A 49 -18.74 -5.33 6.22
CA ARG A 49 -19.09 -4.03 6.79
C ARG A 49 -20.58 -4.07 7.12
N ASP A 50 -20.91 -3.95 8.40
CA ASP A 50 -22.28 -4.06 8.90
C ASP A 50 -22.66 -2.75 9.58
N TRP A 51 -23.03 -1.75 8.77
CA TRP A 51 -23.42 -0.43 9.30
C TRP A 51 -24.51 -0.52 10.38
N SER A 52 -25.45 -1.47 10.24
CA SER A 52 -26.54 -1.64 11.22
C SER A 52 -26.03 -2.10 12.58
N ASN A 53 -25.05 -3.00 12.61
CA ASN A 53 -24.38 -3.41 13.85
C ASN A 53 -23.62 -2.25 14.50
N LEU A 54 -22.91 -1.46 13.70
CA LEU A 54 -22.18 -0.28 14.19
C LEU A 54 -23.13 0.73 14.83
N GLU A 55 -24.16 1.16 14.10
CA GLU A 55 -25.15 2.13 14.57
C GLU A 55 -25.87 1.64 15.83
N THR A 56 -26.22 0.35 15.89
CA THR A 56 -26.90 -0.22 17.07
C THR A 56 -26.00 -0.20 18.30
N ASN A 57 -24.71 -0.48 18.16
CA ASN A 57 -23.77 -0.44 19.28
C ASN A 57 -23.40 1.00 19.67
N CYS A 58 -23.20 1.92 18.72
CA CYS A 58 -23.00 3.33 19.03
C CYS A 58 -24.19 3.92 19.82
N LYS A 59 -25.43 3.60 19.44
CA LYS A 59 -26.63 4.00 20.21
C LYS A 59 -26.71 3.39 21.60
N LYS A 60 -26.06 2.25 21.86
CA LYS A 60 -25.96 1.69 23.22
C LYS A 60 -24.91 2.44 24.02
N ILE A 61 -23.72 2.62 23.43
CA ILE A 61 -22.62 3.39 24.02
C ILE A 61 -23.10 4.78 24.45
N GLU A 62 -23.82 5.50 23.58
CA GLU A 62 -24.42 6.80 23.89
C GLU A 62 -25.33 6.74 25.13
N ARG A 63 -26.21 5.74 25.24
CA ARG A 63 -27.10 5.58 26.40
C ARG A 63 -26.34 5.22 27.67
N ASP A 64 -25.35 4.36 27.57
CA ASP A 64 -24.55 3.88 28.70
C ASP A 64 -23.70 5.03 29.27
N LEU A 65 -23.13 5.87 28.39
CA LEU A 65 -22.42 7.09 28.76
C LEU A 65 -23.35 8.12 29.42
N GLN A 66 -24.56 8.33 28.91
CA GLN A 66 -25.57 9.19 29.54
C GLN A 66 -25.94 8.73 30.96
N ASN A 67 -25.95 7.42 31.21
CA ASN A 67 -26.19 6.84 32.52
C ASN A 67 -24.93 6.79 33.42
N SER A 68 -23.80 7.36 32.97
CA SER A 68 -22.50 7.32 33.63
C SER A 68 -21.94 5.90 33.86
N ASP A 69 -22.40 4.92 33.08
CA ASP A 69 -21.92 3.53 33.13
C ASP A 69 -20.84 3.28 32.06
N PHE A 70 -19.61 3.71 32.40
CA PHE A 70 -18.45 3.55 31.53
C PHE A 70 -18.01 2.09 31.36
N SER A 71 -18.39 1.19 32.27
CA SER A 71 -18.05 -0.23 32.17
C SER A 71 -18.95 -0.93 31.15
N GLU A 72 -20.25 -0.64 31.14
CA GLU A 72 -21.16 -1.13 30.10
C GLU A 72 -20.84 -0.50 28.73
N ALA A 73 -20.52 0.80 28.68
CA ALA A 73 -20.09 1.47 27.45
C ALA A 73 -18.83 0.82 26.84
N SER A 74 -17.83 0.49 27.68
CA SER A 74 -16.62 -0.24 27.26
C SER A 74 -16.94 -1.61 26.66
N ARG A 75 -17.82 -2.40 27.30
CA ARG A 75 -18.26 -3.70 26.76
C ARG A 75 -19.01 -3.57 25.44
N SER A 76 -19.92 -2.60 25.33
CA SER A 76 -20.64 -2.30 24.10
C SER A 76 -19.70 -1.93 22.96
N LEU A 77 -18.57 -1.27 23.26
CA LEU A 77 -17.52 -0.93 22.31
C LEU A 77 -16.69 -2.17 21.88
N GLU A 78 -16.34 -3.08 22.80
CA GLU A 78 -15.67 -4.34 22.45
C GLU A 78 -16.52 -5.27 21.56
N ASP A 79 -17.84 -5.19 21.69
CA ASP A 79 -18.82 -5.99 20.96
C ASP A 79 -19.07 -5.48 19.53
N ILE A 80 -18.49 -4.35 19.12
CA ILE A 80 -18.55 -3.86 17.75
C ILE A 80 -17.91 -4.88 16.81
N LYS A 81 -18.70 -5.41 15.87
CA LYS A 81 -18.24 -6.35 14.85
C LYS A 81 -18.32 -5.70 13.48
N GLN A 82 -17.19 -5.20 13.01
CA GLN A 82 -17.04 -4.58 11.69
C GLN A 82 -15.91 -5.27 10.90
N ASN A 83 -15.29 -4.53 9.99
CA ASN A 83 -14.00 -4.89 9.41
C ASN A 83 -12.93 -5.08 10.52
N TYR A 84 -11.83 -5.74 10.16
CA TYR A 84 -10.72 -6.01 11.07
C TYR A 84 -10.15 -4.74 11.72
N MET A 85 -10.08 -3.64 10.98
CA MET A 85 -9.44 -2.39 11.43
C MET A 85 -10.26 -1.68 12.50
N VAL A 86 -11.56 -1.46 12.24
CA VAL A 86 -12.53 -0.85 13.15
C VAL A 86 -12.74 -1.73 14.38
N THR A 87 -12.85 -3.04 14.21
CA THR A 87 -12.98 -3.97 15.35
C THR A 87 -11.74 -3.95 16.25
N SER A 88 -10.55 -3.85 15.65
CA SER A 88 -9.29 -3.75 16.41
C SER A 88 -9.21 -2.40 17.14
N PHE A 89 -9.58 -1.30 16.47
CA PHE A 89 -9.66 0.03 17.10
C PHE A 89 -10.65 0.02 18.27
N ALA A 90 -11.88 -0.47 18.08
CA ALA A 90 -12.91 -0.48 19.11
C ALA A 90 -12.46 -1.25 20.36
N LYS A 91 -11.83 -2.40 20.19
CA LYS A 91 -11.26 -3.17 21.32
C LYS A 91 -10.14 -2.47 22.06
N ASP A 92 -9.27 -1.77 21.33
CA ASP A 92 -8.19 -1.01 21.95
C ASP A 92 -8.74 0.25 22.67
N ALA A 93 -9.73 0.91 22.06
CA ALA A 93 -10.42 2.09 22.59
C ALA A 93 -11.24 1.77 23.85
N ALA A 94 -11.86 0.58 23.93
CA ALA A 94 -12.65 0.14 25.09
C ALA A 94 -11.88 0.20 26.42
N LYS A 95 -10.59 -0.13 26.40
CA LYS A 95 -9.71 -0.05 27.59
C LYS A 95 -9.55 1.39 28.07
N TYR A 96 -9.31 2.32 27.14
CA TYR A 96 -9.15 3.74 27.47
C TYR A 96 -10.48 4.40 27.84
N LEU A 97 -11.60 3.90 27.32
CA LEU A 97 -12.93 4.37 27.68
C LEU A 97 -13.28 4.03 29.13
N GLU A 98 -12.94 2.83 29.59
CA GLU A 98 -13.12 2.41 31.00
C GLU A 98 -12.31 3.30 31.96
N GLU A 99 -11.08 3.67 31.55
CA GLU A 99 -10.21 4.59 32.29
C GLU A 99 -10.61 6.07 32.17
N ARG A 100 -11.67 6.39 31.40
CA ARG A 100 -12.13 7.75 31.08
C ARG A 100 -11.04 8.64 30.47
N HIS A 101 -10.12 8.04 29.72
CA HIS A 101 -8.98 8.73 29.13
C HIS A 101 -9.22 9.07 27.66
N LEU A 102 -10.18 9.95 27.38
CA LEU A 102 -10.55 10.33 26.00
C LEU A 102 -9.39 10.82 25.11
N PRO A 103 -8.43 11.62 25.60
CA PRO A 103 -7.29 12.03 24.77
C PRO A 103 -6.45 10.85 24.24
N ALA A 104 -6.44 9.71 24.94
CA ALA A 104 -5.78 8.51 24.43
C ALA A 104 -6.58 7.82 23.33
N ILE A 105 -7.91 7.91 23.34
CA ILE A 105 -8.77 7.35 22.27
C ILE A 105 -8.60 8.17 20.98
N GLU A 106 -8.56 9.49 21.08
CA GLU A 106 -8.28 10.38 19.94
C GLU A 106 -6.90 10.08 19.34
N ARG A 107 -5.87 9.99 20.19
CA ARG A 107 -4.52 9.59 19.76
C ARG A 107 -4.51 8.20 19.13
N LEU A 108 -5.25 7.24 19.68
CA LEU A 108 -5.34 5.89 19.13
C LEU A 108 -5.93 5.92 17.72
N SER A 109 -6.95 6.73 17.46
CA SER A 109 -7.51 6.90 16.11
C SER A 109 -6.45 7.39 15.12
N GLN A 110 -5.67 8.40 15.51
CA GLN A 110 -4.55 8.91 14.69
C GLN A 110 -3.50 7.82 14.41
N GLU A 111 -3.20 6.95 15.39
CA GLU A 111 -2.28 5.82 15.18
C GLU A 111 -2.84 4.80 14.17
N TYR A 112 -4.16 4.56 14.17
CA TYR A 112 -4.82 3.71 13.18
C TYR A 112 -4.83 4.35 11.79
N GLU A 113 -5.04 5.67 11.68
CA GLU A 113 -4.94 6.42 10.42
C GLU A 113 -3.53 6.26 9.81
N ILE A 114 -2.49 6.49 10.63
CA ILE A 114 -1.08 6.32 10.21
C ILE A 114 -0.82 4.88 9.74
N LYS A 115 -1.37 3.88 10.45
CA LYS A 115 -1.23 2.47 10.08
C LYS A 115 -1.89 2.14 8.75
N MET A 116 -3.08 2.68 8.48
CA MET A 116 -3.76 2.55 7.18
C MET A 116 -2.95 3.24 6.06
N ALA A 117 -2.47 4.46 6.31
CA ALA A 117 -1.65 5.20 5.36
C ALA A 117 -0.35 4.46 5.00
N LYS A 118 0.36 3.91 5.99
CA LYS A 118 1.57 3.11 5.78
C LYS A 118 1.32 1.87 4.92
N ARG A 119 0.16 1.21 5.09
CA ARG A 119 -0.22 0.08 4.24
C ARG A 119 -0.48 0.47 2.79
N LEU A 120 -1.04 1.65 2.53
CA LEU A 120 -1.22 2.20 1.17
C LEU A 120 0.10 2.58 0.52
N GLU A 121 1.08 3.02 1.31
CA GLU A 121 2.38 3.45 0.80
C GLU A 121 3.09 2.30 0.05
N HIS A 122 3.05 1.08 0.60
CA HIS A 122 3.67 -0.09 -0.04
C HIS A 122 3.13 -0.38 -1.44
N THR A 123 1.80 -0.37 -1.63
CA THR A 123 1.18 -0.61 -2.95
C THR A 123 1.45 0.56 -3.90
N LYS A 124 1.50 1.80 -3.36
CA LYS A 124 1.81 3.02 -4.13
C LYS A 124 3.24 3.01 -4.65
N ILE A 125 4.21 2.61 -3.82
CA ILE A 125 5.63 2.47 -4.22
C ILE A 125 5.74 1.52 -5.40
N ILE A 126 5.11 0.34 -5.35
CA ILE A 126 5.12 -0.64 -6.43
C ILE A 126 4.52 -0.06 -7.72
N SER A 127 3.39 0.64 -7.62
CA SER A 127 2.73 1.27 -8.76
C SER A 127 3.57 2.38 -9.43
N THR A 128 4.49 3.00 -8.69
CA THR A 128 5.29 4.14 -9.15
C THR A 128 6.68 3.72 -9.62
N ILE A 129 7.33 2.80 -8.90
CA ILE A 129 8.69 2.33 -9.21
C ILE A 129 8.67 1.26 -10.31
N GLY A 130 7.61 0.43 -10.39
CA GLY A 130 7.49 -0.62 -11.41
C GLY A 130 7.72 -0.13 -12.84
N PRO A 131 7.03 0.94 -13.32
CA PRO A 131 7.23 1.49 -14.65
C PRO A 131 8.61 2.13 -14.83
N MET A 132 9.15 2.77 -13.78
CA MET A 132 10.48 3.40 -13.83
C MET A 132 11.57 2.35 -14.05
N LEU A 133 11.53 1.25 -13.31
CA LEU A 133 12.46 0.13 -13.50
C LEU A 133 12.29 -0.55 -14.86
N GLY A 134 11.04 -0.69 -15.32
CA GLY A 134 10.76 -1.22 -16.66
C GLY A 134 11.38 -0.39 -17.77
N LEU A 135 11.26 0.95 -17.65
CA LEU A 135 11.85 1.92 -18.56
C LEU A 135 13.39 1.95 -18.48
N MET A 136 13.98 1.87 -17.29
CA MET A 136 15.44 1.70 -17.17
C MET A 136 15.90 0.40 -17.84
N GLY A 137 15.13 -0.68 -17.67
CA GLY A 137 15.37 -1.97 -18.32
C GLY A 137 15.31 -1.92 -19.85
N THR A 138 14.69 -0.90 -20.47
CA THR A 138 14.74 -0.72 -21.93
C THR A 138 15.91 0.13 -22.38
N LEU A 139 16.19 1.21 -21.66
CA LEU A 139 17.17 2.20 -22.08
C LEU A 139 18.60 1.67 -21.96
N ILE A 140 18.88 0.84 -20.95
CA ILE A 140 20.23 0.28 -20.74
C ILE A 140 20.66 -0.67 -21.88
N PRO A 141 19.88 -1.73 -22.24
CA PRO A 141 20.28 -2.66 -23.31
C PRO A 141 20.20 -2.05 -24.72
N LEU A 142 19.56 -0.90 -24.90
CA LEU A 142 19.44 -0.25 -26.21
C LEU A 142 20.79 0.26 -26.73
N GLY A 143 21.73 0.65 -25.86
CA GLY A 143 23.09 1.02 -26.26
C GLY A 143 23.83 -0.14 -26.95
N PRO A 144 24.02 -1.29 -26.28
CA PRO A 144 24.57 -2.51 -26.89
C PRO A 144 23.82 -2.97 -28.14
N ALA A 145 22.50 -2.82 -28.17
CA ALA A 145 21.68 -3.19 -29.33
C ALA A 145 22.03 -2.36 -30.58
N LEU A 146 22.16 -1.04 -30.46
CA LEU A 146 22.52 -0.16 -31.57
C LEU A 146 23.95 -0.39 -32.07
N ILE A 147 24.88 -0.73 -31.16
CA ILE A 147 26.26 -1.10 -31.52
C ILE A 147 26.29 -2.45 -32.27
N GLY A 148 25.46 -3.41 -31.86
CA GLY A 148 25.29 -4.67 -32.58
C GLY A 148 24.76 -4.45 -33.99
N LEU A 149 23.78 -3.57 -34.15
CA LEU A 149 23.22 -3.19 -35.46
C LEU A 149 24.28 -2.57 -36.38
N SER A 150 25.10 -1.63 -35.90
CA SER A 150 26.16 -1.02 -36.72
C SER A 150 27.25 -2.02 -37.13
N SER A 151 27.41 -3.09 -36.35
CA SER A 151 28.36 -4.18 -36.59
C SER A 151 27.79 -5.32 -37.43
N GLY A 152 26.50 -5.26 -37.81
CA GLY A 152 25.81 -6.33 -38.53
C GLY A 152 25.44 -7.57 -37.69
N ASP A 153 25.61 -7.50 -36.36
CA ASP A 153 25.26 -8.57 -35.43
C ASP A 153 23.78 -8.48 -35.02
N LEU A 154 22.95 -9.15 -35.82
CA LEU A 154 21.51 -9.22 -35.59
C LEU A 154 21.14 -10.08 -34.38
N GLU A 155 22.01 -11.01 -33.94
CA GLU A 155 21.73 -11.87 -32.79
C GLU A 155 21.82 -11.07 -31.48
N THR A 156 22.88 -10.27 -31.32
CA THR A 156 23.04 -9.37 -30.18
C THR A 156 21.96 -8.29 -30.14
N LEU A 157 21.59 -7.74 -31.31
CA LEU A 157 20.46 -6.82 -31.43
C LEU A 157 19.16 -7.46 -30.92
N ALA A 158 18.80 -8.63 -31.43
CA ALA A 158 17.55 -9.32 -31.08
C ALA A 158 17.49 -9.66 -29.58
N ARG A 159 18.58 -10.16 -29.00
CA ARG A 159 18.65 -10.54 -27.58
C ARG A 159 18.42 -9.34 -26.65
N ASN A 160 19.09 -8.22 -26.92
CA ASN A 160 18.96 -7.00 -26.10
C ASN A 160 17.56 -6.38 -26.23
N LEU A 161 16.96 -6.42 -27.43
CA LEU A 161 15.58 -5.96 -27.63
C LEU A 161 14.56 -6.84 -26.91
N MET A 162 14.74 -8.17 -26.93
CA MET A 162 13.87 -9.09 -26.19
C MET A 162 13.89 -8.80 -24.69
N ILE A 163 15.08 -8.54 -24.12
CA ILE A 163 15.21 -8.14 -22.71
C ILE A 163 14.47 -6.82 -22.47
N ALA A 164 14.72 -5.79 -23.29
CA ALA A 164 14.08 -4.48 -23.18
C ALA A 164 12.55 -4.56 -23.21
N PHE A 165 11.97 -5.30 -24.16
CA PHE A 165 10.52 -5.43 -24.23
C PHE A 165 9.96 -6.19 -23.03
N ALA A 166 10.63 -7.25 -22.60
CA ALA A 166 10.22 -8.02 -21.44
C ALA A 166 10.19 -7.17 -20.16
N THR A 167 11.23 -6.35 -19.90
CA THR A 167 11.27 -5.50 -18.69
C THR A 167 10.13 -4.50 -18.65
N THR A 168 9.76 -3.92 -19.80
CA THR A 168 8.65 -2.97 -19.84
C THR A 168 7.33 -3.63 -19.54
N VAL A 169 7.04 -4.76 -20.22
CA VAL A 169 5.79 -5.49 -20.04
C VAL A 169 5.63 -5.91 -18.59
N VAL A 170 6.69 -6.46 -18.00
CA VAL A 170 6.68 -6.95 -16.62
C VAL A 170 6.61 -5.79 -15.61
N GLY A 171 7.34 -4.69 -15.85
CA GLY A 171 7.32 -3.50 -15.01
C GLY A 171 5.94 -2.83 -15.00
N LEU A 172 5.30 -2.69 -16.16
CA LEU A 172 3.93 -2.16 -16.28
C LEU A 172 2.90 -3.09 -15.67
N PHE A 173 3.06 -4.41 -15.82
CA PHE A 173 2.17 -5.39 -15.21
C PHE A 173 2.16 -5.28 -13.68
N ALA A 174 3.35 -5.27 -13.07
CA ALA A 174 3.46 -5.16 -11.62
C ALA A 174 2.96 -3.79 -11.11
N ALA A 175 3.20 -2.72 -11.87
CA ALA A 175 2.69 -1.39 -11.56
C ALA A 175 1.16 -1.32 -11.64
N GLY A 176 0.56 -1.95 -12.65
CA GLY A 176 -0.88 -2.02 -12.85
C GLY A 176 -1.57 -2.71 -11.68
N ILE A 177 -1.01 -3.83 -11.20
CA ILE A 177 -1.47 -4.49 -9.97
C ILE A 177 -1.39 -3.52 -8.79
N GLY A 178 -0.21 -2.94 -8.53
CA GLY A 178 -0.02 -2.01 -7.41
C GLY A 178 -0.99 -0.82 -7.44
N TYR A 179 -1.28 -0.29 -8.64
CA TYR A 179 -2.21 0.82 -8.84
C TYR A 179 -3.65 0.43 -8.47
N VAL A 180 -4.15 -0.68 -9.02
CA VAL A 180 -5.52 -1.15 -8.74
C VAL A 180 -5.68 -1.44 -7.25
N LEU A 181 -4.71 -2.13 -6.64
CA LEU A 181 -4.72 -2.41 -5.20
C LEU A 181 -4.75 -1.13 -4.36
N THR A 182 -3.95 -0.12 -4.73
CA THR A 182 -3.92 1.18 -4.05
C THR A 182 -5.27 1.88 -4.13
N GLN A 183 -5.91 1.90 -5.30
CA GLN A 183 -7.21 2.56 -5.48
C GLN A 183 -8.30 1.91 -4.63
N VAL A 184 -8.38 0.58 -4.65
CA VAL A 184 -9.42 -0.13 -3.89
C VAL A 184 -9.19 0.00 -2.38
N ARG A 185 -7.95 -0.23 -1.89
CA ARG A 185 -7.63 -0.08 -0.47
C ARG A 185 -7.84 1.35 0.02
N ARG A 186 -7.54 2.36 -0.80
CA ARG A 186 -7.77 3.76 -0.41
C ARG A 186 -9.26 4.02 -0.11
N ARG A 187 -10.15 3.50 -0.96
CA ARG A 187 -11.59 3.61 -0.73
C ARG A 187 -12.01 2.90 0.56
N TRP A 188 -11.47 1.69 0.80
CA TRP A 188 -11.81 0.93 1.99
C TRP A 188 -11.33 1.59 3.27
N TYR A 189 -10.08 2.01 3.33
CA TYR A 189 -9.54 2.68 4.52
C TYR A 189 -10.22 4.03 4.78
N TRP A 190 -10.72 4.70 3.75
CA TRP A 190 -11.53 5.89 3.94
C TRP A 190 -12.89 5.58 4.58
N GLU A 191 -13.55 4.50 4.15
CA GLU A 191 -14.77 4.00 4.80
C GLU A 191 -14.48 3.56 6.25
N ASP A 192 -13.38 2.84 6.48
CA ASP A 192 -13.00 2.32 7.79
C ASP A 192 -12.64 3.48 8.75
N MET A 193 -11.98 4.53 8.27
CA MET A 193 -11.70 5.74 9.05
C MET A 193 -12.99 6.48 9.39
N SER A 194 -13.90 6.65 8.43
CA SER A 194 -15.21 7.27 8.68
C SER A 194 -16.03 6.51 9.74
N ASP A 195 -15.92 5.18 9.79
CA ASP A 195 -16.57 4.36 10.80
C ASP A 195 -15.89 4.53 12.18
N ILE A 196 -14.56 4.76 12.24
CA ILE A 196 -13.81 5.11 13.46
C ILE A 196 -14.18 6.50 13.98
N ASP A 197 -14.22 7.50 13.10
CA ASP A 197 -14.60 8.87 13.43
C ASP A 197 -16.02 8.92 14.02
N TYR A 198 -16.95 8.16 13.45
CA TYR A 198 -18.30 8.04 14.00
C TYR A 198 -18.33 7.48 15.43
N ILE A 199 -17.46 6.51 15.75
CA ILE A 199 -17.31 5.98 17.12
C ILE A 199 -16.75 7.07 18.04
N LEU A 200 -15.73 7.80 17.60
CA LEU A 200 -15.13 8.90 18.37
C LEU A 200 -16.16 9.98 18.69
N ASP A 201 -16.86 10.48 17.68
CA ASP A 201 -17.91 11.51 17.85
C ASP A 201 -18.96 11.06 18.87
N THR A 202 -19.38 9.79 18.81
CA THR A 202 -20.34 9.22 19.76
C THR A 202 -19.83 9.26 21.21
N ILE A 203 -18.52 9.06 21.41
CA ILE A 203 -17.89 9.08 22.73
C ILE A 203 -17.67 10.52 23.23
N GLU A 204 -17.28 11.43 22.34
CA GLU A 204 -16.97 12.83 22.68
C GLU A 204 -18.22 13.67 22.97
N ASP A 205 -19.30 13.48 22.20
CA ASP A 205 -20.55 14.25 22.34
C ASP A 205 -21.29 14.01 23.68
N ASN A 206 -20.93 12.95 24.42
CA ASN A 206 -21.60 12.54 25.66
C ASN A 206 -20.78 12.83 26.94
N ASN A 207 -19.83 13.76 26.86
CA ASN A 207 -18.92 14.11 27.95
C ASN A 207 -19.18 15.51 28.55
#